data_AF-A0A8J2ETN7-F1
#
_entry.id   AF-A0A8J2ETN7-F1
#
_cell.length_a   1.000
_cell.length_b   1.000
_cell.length_c   1.000
_cell.angle_alpha   90.00
_cell.angle_beta   90.00
_cell.angle_gamma   90.00
#
_symmetry.space_group_name_H-M   'P 1'
#
loop_
_entity.id
_entity.type
_entity.pdbx_description
1 polymer ?
#
loop_
_entity_poly.entity_id
_entity_poly.type
_entity_poly.pdbx_seq_one_letter_code
_entity_poly.pdbx_strand_id
1 'polypeptide(L)'
;MFSKVDVNGPRALPLFDFLKADRAAPGDAAANPIKWNFTKFLVGRDGLPIERFATEVSPLQVEQHIVAALQQQQPHTAPTAEVGADTDVDVTSPRFSIIHPTSPG
;
A
#
# COMPACT_ATOMS: atom_id res chain seq x y z
N MET A 1 9.76 -23.51 8.01
CA MET A 1 9.48 -23.23 9.44
C MET A 1 9.11 -21.75 9.55
N PHE A 2 8.06 -21.41 10.29
CA PHE A 2 7.65 -20.00 10.47
C PHE A 2 8.38 -19.40 11.68
N SER A 3 8.86 -18.17 11.57
CA SER A 3 9.54 -17.45 12.66
C SER A 3 8.57 -16.51 13.38
N LYS A 4 8.78 -16.32 14.69
CA LYS A 4 8.08 -15.26 15.43
C LYS A 4 8.57 -13.90 14.91
N VAL A 5 7.63 -12.98 14.70
CA VAL A 5 7.91 -11.63 14.19
C VAL A 5 7.35 -10.59 15.16
N ASP A 6 7.96 -9.40 15.15
CA ASP A 6 7.48 -8.26 15.93
C ASP A 6 6.36 -7.54 15.14
N VAL A 7 5.29 -7.14 15.84
CA VAL A 7 4.12 -6.46 15.25
C VAL A 7 4.03 -4.98 15.63
N ASN A 8 4.80 -4.58 16.63
CA ASN A 8 4.88 -3.22 17.16
C ASN A 8 6.35 -2.81 17.32
N GLY A 9 6.58 -1.49 17.41
CA GLY A 9 7.90 -0.92 17.66
C GLY A 9 8.81 -0.88 16.42
N PRO A 10 10.08 -0.49 16.59
CA PRO A 10 10.99 -0.18 15.47
C PRO A 10 11.36 -1.37 14.57
N ARG A 11 11.12 -2.60 15.04
CA ARG A 11 11.38 -3.84 14.29
C ARG A 11 10.10 -4.50 13.78
N ALA A 12 8.96 -3.81 13.87
CA ALA A 12 7.73 -4.31 13.32
C ALA A 12 7.92 -4.58 11.82
N LEU A 13 7.34 -5.68 11.32
CA LEU A 13 7.33 -5.89 9.89
C LEU A 13 6.51 -4.79 9.20
N PRO A 14 6.92 -4.31 8.00
CA PRO A 14 6.20 -3.26 7.27
C PRO A 14 4.71 -3.57 7.05
N LEU A 15 4.35 -4.85 6.92
CA LEU A 15 2.96 -5.30 6.85
C LEU A 15 2.12 -4.82 8.05
N PHE A 16 2.63 -4.93 9.27
CA PHE A 16 1.88 -4.50 10.45
C PHE A 16 1.79 -2.99 10.56
N ASP A 17 2.80 -2.25 10.11
CA ASP A 17 2.73 -0.79 10.02
C ASP A 17 1.66 -0.35 9.01
N PHE A 18 1.60 -1.01 7.85
CA PHE A 18 0.54 -0.82 6.86
C PHE A 18 -0.85 -1.12 7.45
N LEU A 19 -1.03 -2.28 8.10
CA LEU A 19 -2.31 -2.67 8.69
C LEU A 19 -2.76 -1.73 9.83
N LYS A 20 -1.83 -1.17 10.62
CA LYS A 20 -2.16 -0.20 11.68
C LYS A 20 -2.55 1.18 11.13
N ALA A 21 -2.16 1.50 9.90
CA ALA A 21 -2.38 2.81 9.27
C ALA A 21 -3.81 3.04 8.75
N ASP A 22 -4.63 1.99 8.63
CA ASP A 22 -6.03 2.01 8.13
C ASP A 22 -6.92 3.12 8.71
N ARG A 23 -6.64 3.58 9.94
CA ARG A 23 -7.33 4.71 10.58
C ARG A 23 -6.40 5.72 11.24
N ALA A 24 -5.10 5.68 10.93
CA ALA A 24 -4.15 6.66 11.41
C ALA A 24 -4.08 7.83 10.43
N ALA A 25 -3.91 9.06 10.94
CA ALA A 25 -3.49 10.15 10.08
C ALA A 25 -2.17 9.78 9.38
N PRO A 26 -1.92 10.22 8.13
CA PRO A 26 -0.65 9.95 7.45
C PRO A 26 0.52 10.40 8.33
N GLY A 27 1.37 9.44 8.73
CA GLY A 27 2.56 9.69 9.56
C GLY A 27 2.55 9.07 10.96
N ASP A 28 1.41 8.57 11.45
CA ASP A 28 1.25 8.14 12.86
C ASP A 28 1.04 6.62 13.05
N ALA A 29 1.68 5.76 12.27
CA ALA A 29 1.61 4.30 12.46
C ALA A 29 2.08 3.84 13.86
N ALA A 30 2.92 4.65 14.52
CA ALA A 30 3.34 4.45 15.91
C ALA A 30 2.25 4.79 16.95
N ALA A 31 1.25 5.61 16.59
CA ALA A 31 0.20 6.06 17.49
C ALA A 31 -0.89 5.00 17.71
N ASN A 32 -0.97 3.95 16.88
CA ASN A 32 -2.04 2.94 16.94
C ASN A 32 -1.53 1.49 17.13
N PRO A 33 -0.84 1.18 18.24
CA PRO A 33 -0.24 -0.14 18.45
C PRO A 33 -1.27 -1.27 18.55
N ILE A 34 -0.85 -2.49 18.23
CA ILE A 34 -1.59 -3.72 18.51
C ILE A 34 -1.48 -4.00 20.00
N LYS A 35 -2.55 -3.68 20.74
CA LYS A 35 -2.57 -3.68 22.21
C LYS A 35 -2.43 -5.07 22.83
N TRP A 36 -3.01 -6.10 22.19
CA TRP A 36 -3.03 -7.45 22.73
C TRP A 36 -3.13 -8.51 21.62
N ASN A 37 -2.90 -9.77 22.01
CA ASN A 37 -3.08 -10.93 21.15
C ASN A 37 -4.52 -10.99 20.61
N PHE A 38 -4.69 -11.56 19.40
CA PHE A 38 -5.98 -11.70 18.71
C PHE A 38 -6.65 -10.39 18.27
N THR A 39 -5.87 -9.33 17.99
CA THR A 39 -6.33 -8.24 17.11
C THR A 39 -6.47 -8.79 15.69
N LYS A 40 -7.56 -8.45 15.00
CA LYS A 40 -7.92 -9.02 13.70
C LYS A 40 -8.03 -7.88 12.68
N PHE A 41 -7.66 -8.15 11.45
CA PHE A 41 -7.77 -7.20 10.33
C PHE A 41 -8.55 -7.87 9.21
N LEU A 42 -9.54 -7.17 8.68
CA LEU A 42 -10.24 -7.53 7.45
C LEU A 42 -9.57 -6.79 6.30
N VAL A 43 -9.13 -7.52 5.28
CA VAL A 43 -8.45 -6.98 4.10
C VAL A 43 -9.30 -7.29 2.88
N GLY A 44 -9.48 -6.29 2.02
CA GLY A 44 -10.25 -6.37 0.79
C GLY A 44 -9.54 -7.16 -0.31
N ARG A 45 -10.26 -7.41 -1.41
CA ARG A 45 -9.72 -8.10 -2.59
C ARG A 45 -8.69 -7.24 -3.35
N ASP A 46 -8.73 -5.93 -3.14
CA ASP A 46 -7.76 -4.95 -3.59
C ASP A 46 -6.46 -4.95 -2.76
N GLY A 47 -6.40 -5.73 -1.68
CA GLY A 47 -5.27 -5.78 -0.76
C GLY A 47 -5.24 -4.62 0.25
N LEU A 48 -6.27 -3.77 0.28
CA LEU A 48 -6.36 -2.67 1.23
C LEU A 48 -7.08 -3.12 2.52
N PRO A 49 -6.68 -2.63 3.70
CA PRO A 49 -7.42 -2.88 4.92
C PRO A 49 -8.82 -2.25 4.82
N ILE A 50 -9.82 -2.98 5.31
CA ILE A 50 -11.22 -2.52 5.39
C ILE A 50 -11.55 -2.14 6.82
N GLU A 51 -11.16 -2.99 7.77
CA GLU A 51 -11.51 -2.81 9.18
C GLU A 51 -10.56 -3.56 10.12
N ARG A 52 -10.41 -3.03 11.33
CA ARG A 52 -9.65 -3.62 12.43
C ARG A 52 -10.56 -3.93 13.61
N PHE A 53 -10.49 -5.16 14.12
CA PHE A 53 -11.25 -5.61 15.29
C PHE A 53 -10.34 -5.83 16.50
N ALA A 54 -10.79 -5.32 17.65
CA ALA A 54 -10.12 -5.52 18.93
C ALA A 54 -10.17 -6.98 19.38
N THR A 55 -9.37 -7.34 20.38
CA THR A 55 -9.30 -8.70 20.94
C THR A 55 -10.66 -9.21 21.39
N GLU A 56 -11.44 -8.35 22.07
CA GLU A 56 -12.75 -8.68 22.67
C GLU A 56 -13.82 -9.04 21.65
N VAL A 57 -13.65 -8.61 20.39
CA VAL A 57 -14.59 -8.93 19.32
C VAL A 57 -14.47 -10.42 18.98
N SER A 58 -15.57 -11.13 19.19
CA SER A 58 -15.66 -12.55 18.86
C SER A 58 -15.52 -12.75 17.34
N PRO A 59 -14.79 -13.77 16.88
CA PRO A 59 -14.71 -14.09 15.45
C PRO A 59 -16.07 -14.24 14.78
N LEU A 60 -17.09 -14.72 15.49
CA LEU A 60 -18.44 -14.86 14.95
C LEU A 60 -19.09 -13.50 14.62
N GLN A 61 -18.79 -12.47 15.40
CA GLN A 61 -19.30 -11.11 15.14
C GLN A 61 -18.66 -10.48 13.90
N VAL A 62 -17.49 -10.98 13.47
CA VAL A 62 -16.79 -10.52 12.26
C VAL A 62 -17.45 -11.07 10.98
N GLU A 63 -18.21 -12.17 11.07
CA GLU A 63 -18.83 -12.84 9.92
C GLU A 63 -19.64 -11.88 9.03
N GLN A 64 -20.48 -11.04 9.63
CA GLN A 64 -21.28 -10.06 8.89
C GLN A 64 -20.43 -9.09 8.06
N HIS A 65 -19.25 -8.70 8.56
CA HIS A 65 -18.33 -7.81 7.85
C HIS A 65 -17.66 -8.53 6.67
N ILE A 66 -17.33 -9.81 6.84
CA ILE A 66 -16.79 -10.66 5.77
C ILE A 66 -17.83 -10.83 4.66
N VAL A 67 -19.07 -11.18 5.01
CA VAL A 67 -20.16 -11.34 4.04
C VAL A 67 -20.40 -10.04 3.27
N ALA A 68 -20.41 -8.90 3.96
CA ALA A 68 -20.52 -7.60 3.31
C ALA A 68 -19.35 -7.33 2.35
N ALA A 69 -18.11 -7.60 2.75
CA ALA A 69 -16.93 -7.42 1.89
C ALA A 69 -16.95 -8.32 0.64
N LEU A 70 -17.54 -9.52 0.72
CA LEU A 70 -17.69 -10.42 -0.43
C LEU A 70 -18.74 -9.96 -1.43
N GLN A 71 -19.77 -9.24 -0.97
CA GLN A 71 -20.84 -8.70 -1.80
C GLN A 71 -20.44 -7.44 -2.55
N GLN A 72 -19.39 -6.73 -2.10
CA GLN A 72 -18.84 -5.61 -2.84
C GLN A 72 -18.25 -6.11 -4.16
N GLN A 73 -18.94 -5.82 -5.27
CA GLN A 73 -18.43 -6.05 -6.61
C GLN A 73 -17.32 -5.03 -6.90
N GLN A 74 -16.08 -5.40 -6.60
CA GLN A 74 -14.92 -4.63 -7.04
C GLN A 74 -14.35 -5.25 -8.31
N PRO A 75 -14.05 -4.45 -9.35
CA PRO A 75 -13.29 -4.96 -10.49
C PRO A 75 -11.94 -5.40 -9.96
N HIS A 76 -11.59 -6.68 -10.14
CA HIS A 76 -10.21 -7.10 -9.97
C HIS A 76 -9.40 -6.18 -10.92
N THR A 77 -8.53 -5.36 -10.37
CA THR A 77 -7.48 -4.74 -11.17
C THR A 77 -6.26 -5.29 -10.50
N ALA A 78 -5.69 -6.34 -11.10
CA ALA A 78 -4.38 -6.80 -10.67
C ALA A 78 -3.45 -5.58 -10.63
N PRO A 79 -2.60 -5.42 -9.61
CA PRO A 79 -1.57 -4.42 -9.67
C PRO A 79 -0.64 -4.83 -10.81
N THR A 80 -0.88 -4.30 -12.00
CA THR A 80 0.14 -4.20 -13.03
C THR A 80 1.21 -3.34 -12.39
N ALA A 81 2.23 -4.01 -11.85
CA ALA A 81 3.49 -3.37 -11.56
C ALA A 81 3.94 -2.77 -12.88
N GLU A 82 3.75 -1.46 -13.04
CA GLU A 82 4.40 -0.71 -14.10
C GLU A 82 5.88 -0.72 -13.75
N VAL A 83 6.56 -1.74 -14.26
CA VAL A 83 8.03 -1.77 -14.35
C VAL A 83 8.36 -0.57 -15.21
N GLY A 84 8.77 0.51 -14.55
CA GLY A 84 9.25 1.72 -15.19
C GLY A 84 10.31 1.32 -16.22
N ALA A 85 10.01 1.64 -17.48
CA ALA A 85 10.93 1.53 -18.57
C ALA A 85 12.23 2.27 -18.21
N ASP A 86 13.31 1.50 -18.19
CA ASP A 86 14.64 1.86 -18.69
C ASP A 86 14.69 3.23 -19.39
N THR A 87 14.91 4.28 -18.60
CA THR A 87 15.37 5.55 -19.15
C THR A 87 16.88 5.48 -19.23
N ASP A 88 17.38 5.03 -20.38
CA ASP A 88 18.78 5.17 -20.79
C ASP A 88 19.10 6.67 -20.86
N VAL A 89 19.91 7.14 -19.90
CA VAL A 89 20.47 8.49 -19.89
C VAL A 89 21.80 8.42 -20.63
N ASP A 90 21.77 8.56 -21.95
CA ASP A 90 22.98 8.89 -22.72
C ASP A 90 23.24 10.40 -22.64
N VAL A 91 24.17 10.78 -21.76
CA VAL A 91 24.65 12.16 -21.58
C VAL A 91 25.99 12.36 -22.30
N THR A 92 26.10 11.99 -23.59
CA THR A 92 27.35 12.17 -24.34
C THR A 92 27.18 12.76 -25.73
N SER A 93 26.38 13.82 -25.88
CA SER A 93 26.42 14.64 -27.11
C SER A 93 26.21 16.13 -26.89
N PRO A 94 27.27 16.94 -27.00
CA PRO A 94 27.15 18.38 -27.18
C PRO A 94 27.58 18.76 -28.61
N ARG A 95 26.64 19.00 -29.54
CA ARG A 95 26.91 19.86 -30.69
C ARG A 95 25.72 20.74 -31.04
N PHE A 96 25.90 22.00 -30.70
CA PHE A 96 25.13 23.17 -31.12
C PHE A 96 25.46 23.55 -32.57
N SER A 97 24.65 24.48 -33.12
CA SER A 97 24.90 25.35 -34.31
C SER A 97 24.46 24.80 -35.69
N ILE A 98 23.78 25.52 -36.61
CA ILE A 98 23.38 26.95 -36.79
C ILE A 98 22.09 27.00 -37.65
N ILE A 99 21.13 27.89 -37.34
CA ILE A 99 20.05 28.30 -38.27
C ILE A 99 20.48 29.56 -39.04
N HIS A 100 20.47 29.49 -40.38
CA HIS A 100 20.66 30.66 -41.26
C HIS A 100 19.29 31.32 -41.55
N PRO A 101 19.22 32.66 -41.70
CA PRO A 101 17.98 33.35 -42.03
C PRO A 101 17.80 33.46 -43.55
N THR A 102 16.59 33.19 -44.04
CA THR A 102 16.15 33.62 -45.37
C THR A 102 14.73 34.14 -45.30
N SER A 103 14.61 35.48 -45.38
CA SER A 103 13.42 36.19 -45.87
C SER A 103 13.50 36.21 -47.41
N PRO A 104 12.37 36.19 -48.15
CA PRO A 104 11.75 37.47 -48.55
C PRO A 104 10.21 37.45 -48.66
N GLY A 105 9.59 38.63 -48.56
CA GLY A 105 8.17 38.86 -48.84
C GLY A 105 7.63 40.10 -48.16
#